data_AF-A0A8T6NCD6-F1
#
_entry.id   AF-A0A8T6NCD6-F1
#
_cell.length_a   1.000
_cell.length_b   1.000
_cell.length_c   1.000
_cell.angle_alpha   90.00
_cell.angle_beta   90.00
_cell.angle_gamma   90.00
#
_symmetry.space_group_name_H-M   'P 1'
#
loop_
_entity.id
_entity.type
_entity.pdbx_description
1 polymer ?
#
loop_
_entity_poly.entity_id
_entity_poly.type
_entity_poly.pdbx_seq_one_letter_code
_entity_poly.pdbx_strand_id
1 'polypeptide(L)'
;MELAKLEPEFISVTFGAGGSSTKGSLAVLEFIKNNTVSRPLAHLTCVGTTKTEAAEIITLFQKRGILDFLSLRGDLPVGQTELPEGSLRQADQLVELLAGMRDSHAKIAVAAFPNGHPESGEGREDIDALLSKQDKGADFAISQLFFETGDFLRFLEMARSRGVTIPIVPGIMPIISPRRL
;
A
#
# COMPACT_ATOMS: atom_id res chain seq x y z
N MET A 1 12.70 20.23 3.99
CA MET A 1 12.59 18.94 4.69
C MET A 1 13.92 18.20 4.54
N GLU A 2 14.63 17.88 5.62
CA GLU A 2 16.01 17.33 5.54
C GLU A 2 16.11 16.03 4.73
N LEU A 3 15.13 15.12 4.86
CA LEU A 3 15.10 13.86 4.11
C LEU A 3 14.93 14.05 2.59
N ALA A 4 14.30 15.15 2.13
CA ALA A 4 14.17 15.40 0.69
C ALA A 4 15.49 15.78 0.01
N LYS A 5 16.54 16.14 0.77
CA LYS A 5 17.88 16.37 0.22
C LYS A 5 18.53 15.09 -0.31
N LEU A 6 18.01 13.93 0.08
CA LEU A 6 18.43 12.62 -0.45
C LEU A 6 17.71 12.25 -1.75
N GLU A 7 16.84 13.14 -2.26
CA GLU A 7 16.07 12.96 -3.50
C GLU A 7 15.39 11.57 -3.61
N PRO A 8 14.61 11.14 -2.59
CA PRO A 8 13.96 9.84 -2.66
C PRO A 8 12.95 9.83 -3.80
N GLU A 9 12.83 8.68 -4.47
CA GLU A 9 11.90 8.49 -5.59
C GLU A 9 10.45 8.80 -5.18
N PHE A 10 10.06 8.33 -3.99
CA PHE A 10 8.78 8.65 -3.38
C PHE A 10 8.89 8.80 -1.86
N ILE A 11 7.90 9.48 -1.28
CA ILE A 11 7.71 9.56 0.17
C ILE A 11 6.27 9.13 0.46
N SER A 12 6.12 8.08 1.25
CA SER A 12 4.81 7.55 1.58
C SER A 12 4.23 8.18 2.85
N VAL A 13 2.91 8.35 2.86
CA VAL A 13 2.17 8.89 4.00
C VAL A 13 1.11 7.88 4.41
N THR A 14 1.20 7.42 5.66
CA THR A 14 0.24 6.47 6.22
C THR A 14 -1.15 7.08 6.37
N PHE A 15 -2.15 6.25 6.15
CA PHE A 15 -3.54 6.53 6.46
C PHE A 15 -3.92 5.83 7.76
N GLY A 16 -4.63 6.53 8.64
CA GLY A 16 -5.25 5.92 9.81
C GLY A 16 -6.34 4.93 9.38
N ALA A 17 -6.42 3.79 10.08
CA ALA A 17 -7.47 2.80 9.86
C ALA A 17 -8.87 3.46 9.88
N GLY A 18 -9.75 3.02 8.98
CA GLY A 18 -11.12 3.52 8.87
C GLY A 18 -11.27 4.97 8.39
N GLY A 19 -10.28 5.54 7.68
CA GLY A 19 -10.41 6.85 7.02
C GLY A 19 -10.35 8.07 7.96
N SER A 20 -10.11 7.85 9.26
CA SER A 20 -10.12 8.87 10.33
C SER A 20 -9.12 10.01 10.14
N SER A 21 -8.06 9.83 9.33
CA SER A 21 -6.99 10.81 9.12
C SER A 21 -6.94 11.44 7.73
N THR A 22 -7.96 11.25 6.87
CA THR A 22 -7.93 11.63 5.44
C THR A 22 -7.45 13.07 5.21
N LYS A 23 -7.94 14.04 6.00
CA LYS A 23 -7.55 15.46 5.88
C LYS A 23 -6.08 15.71 6.26
N GLY A 24 -5.60 15.06 7.32
CA GLY A 24 -4.23 15.21 7.79
C GLY A 24 -3.24 14.59 6.80
N SER A 25 -3.51 13.38 6.34
CA SER A 25 -2.68 12.69 5.35
C SER A 25 -2.63 13.50 4.03
N LEU A 26 -3.76 14.03 3.56
CA LEU A 26 -3.79 14.87 2.36
C LEU A 26 -2.94 16.15 2.49
N ALA A 27 -3.02 16.84 3.63
CA ALA A 27 -2.20 18.04 3.86
C ALA A 27 -0.69 17.73 3.82
N VAL A 28 -0.27 16.60 4.38
CA VAL A 28 1.14 16.15 4.32
C VAL A 28 1.56 15.80 2.90
N LEU A 29 0.69 15.10 2.16
CA LEU A 29 0.95 14.75 0.76
C LEU A 29 1.06 15.99 -0.14
N GLU A 30 0.19 16.99 0.05
CA GLU A 30 0.28 18.29 -0.64
C GLU A 30 1.56 19.03 -0.27
N PHE A 31 1.97 18.99 1.00
CA PHE A 31 3.24 19.56 1.42
C PHE A 31 4.43 18.91 0.71
N ILE A 32 4.49 17.57 0.66
CA ILE A 32 5.55 16.82 -0.05
C ILE A 32 5.58 17.23 -1.52
N LYS A 33 4.43 17.19 -2.19
CA LYS A 33 4.29 17.56 -3.60
C LYS A 33 4.80 18.97 -3.91
N ASN A 34 4.45 19.94 -3.07
CA ASN A 34 4.72 21.35 -3.35
C ASN A 34 6.13 21.79 -2.90
N ASN A 35 6.81 21.01 -2.06
CA ASN A 35 8.07 21.41 -1.44
C ASN A 35 9.24 20.45 -1.72
N THR A 36 9.02 19.40 -2.51
CA THR A 36 10.05 18.38 -2.83
C THR A 36 9.90 17.89 -4.26
N VAL A 37 10.96 17.27 -4.79
CA VAL A 37 10.94 16.56 -6.08
C VAL A 37 10.36 15.14 -5.98
N SER A 38 10.21 14.64 -4.75
CA SER A 38 9.77 13.28 -4.48
C SER A 38 8.28 13.11 -4.73
N ARG A 39 7.90 11.95 -5.27
CA ARG A 39 6.50 11.64 -5.53
C ARG A 39 5.77 11.32 -4.21
N PRO A 40 4.64 11.96 -3.91
CA PRO A 40 3.85 11.62 -2.73
C PRO A 40 3.08 10.31 -2.95
N LEU A 41 3.32 9.30 -2.11
CA LEU A 41 2.63 8.00 -2.17
C LEU A 41 1.57 7.91 -1.06
N ALA A 42 0.29 7.98 -1.44
CA ALA A 42 -0.82 7.95 -0.49
C ALA A 42 -1.19 6.51 -0.11
N HIS A 43 -1.14 6.17 1.18
CA HIS A 43 -1.75 4.91 1.62
C HIS A 43 -3.27 5.02 1.53
N LEU A 44 -3.93 3.96 1.06
CA LEU A 44 -5.38 3.88 1.02
C LEU A 44 -5.84 2.48 1.43
N THR A 45 -6.74 2.40 2.39
CA THR A 45 -7.28 1.13 2.91
C THR A 45 -8.67 0.85 2.37
N CYS A 46 -8.98 -0.41 2.08
CA CYS A 46 -10.25 -0.82 1.49
C CYS A 46 -11.33 -1.18 2.54
N VAL A 47 -10.91 -1.69 3.71
CA VAL A 47 -11.82 -2.19 4.76
C VAL A 47 -12.59 -1.04 5.40
N GLY A 48 -13.92 -1.21 5.48
CA GLY A 48 -14.84 -0.21 6.02
C GLY A 48 -15.20 0.92 5.05
N THR A 49 -14.86 0.76 3.76
CA THR A 49 -15.15 1.76 2.72
C THR A 49 -15.83 1.09 1.52
N THR A 50 -16.94 1.66 1.08
CA THR A 50 -17.64 1.22 -0.14
C THR A 50 -16.84 1.59 -1.39
N LYS A 51 -17.12 0.92 -2.52
CA LYS A 51 -16.50 1.28 -3.81
C LYS A 51 -16.72 2.76 -4.16
N THR A 52 -17.90 3.31 -3.86
CA THR A 52 -18.24 4.71 -4.12
C THR A 52 -17.41 5.67 -3.27
N GLU A 53 -17.35 5.45 -1.96
CA GLU A 53 -16.54 6.29 -1.06
C GLU A 53 -15.05 6.22 -1.42
N ALA A 54 -14.54 5.03 -1.75
CA ALA A 54 -13.17 4.87 -2.21
C ALA A 54 -12.91 5.69 -3.50
N ALA A 55 -13.82 5.64 -4.47
CA ALA A 55 -13.72 6.42 -5.70
C ALA A 55 -13.77 7.94 -5.44
N GLU A 56 -14.59 8.40 -4.49
CA GLU A 56 -14.63 9.81 -4.08
C GLU A 56 -13.31 10.26 -3.45
N ILE A 57 -12.72 9.45 -2.57
CA ILE A 57 -11.41 9.72 -1.97
C ILE A 57 -10.32 9.75 -3.04
N ILE A 58 -10.28 8.77 -3.95
CA ILE A 58 -9.33 8.73 -5.06
C ILE A 58 -9.45 9.99 -5.92
N THR A 59 -10.67 10.37 -6.29
CA THR A 59 -10.96 11.57 -7.09
C THR A 59 -10.49 12.84 -6.36
N LEU A 60 -10.74 12.93 -5.05
CA LEU A 60 -10.28 14.06 -4.24
C LEU A 60 -8.74 14.18 -4.28
N PHE A 61 -8.03 13.07 -4.11
CA PHE A 61 -6.57 13.03 -4.12
C PHE A 61 -6.00 13.41 -5.49
N GLN A 62 -6.56 12.85 -6.56
CA GLN A 62 -6.17 13.17 -7.93
C GLN A 62 -6.41 14.65 -8.26
N LYS A 63 -7.54 15.24 -7.81
CA LYS A 63 -7.80 16.68 -7.96
C LYS A 63 -6.78 17.56 -7.25
N ARG A 64 -6.12 17.04 -6.20
CA ARG A 64 -4.98 17.71 -5.54
C ARG A 64 -3.62 17.36 -6.16
N GLY A 65 -3.61 16.57 -7.24
CA GLY A 65 -2.41 16.12 -7.93
C GLY A 65 -1.62 15.07 -7.16
N ILE A 66 -2.28 14.34 -6.26
CA ILE A 66 -1.72 13.13 -5.64
C ILE A 66 -2.18 11.95 -6.48
N LEU A 67 -1.24 11.35 -7.20
CA LEU A 67 -1.51 10.35 -8.23
C LEU A 67 -1.09 8.95 -7.83
N ASP A 68 -0.14 8.82 -6.90
CA ASP A 68 0.41 7.52 -6.52
C ASP A 68 -0.25 7.01 -5.24
N PHE A 69 -0.63 5.74 -5.25
CA PHE A 69 -1.35 5.10 -4.15
C PHE A 69 -0.72 3.78 -3.73
N LEU A 70 -0.60 3.55 -2.42
CA LEU A 70 -0.34 2.24 -1.84
C LEU A 70 -1.69 1.63 -1.43
N SER A 71 -2.15 0.65 -2.20
CA SER A 71 -3.38 -0.08 -1.93
C SER A 71 -3.16 -1.08 -0.80
N LEU A 72 -3.95 -0.93 0.27
CA LEU A 72 -3.92 -1.77 1.45
C LEU A 72 -5.32 -2.30 1.73
N ARG A 73 -5.38 -3.47 2.38
CA ARG A 73 -6.65 -3.95 2.92
C ARG A 73 -7.06 -3.09 4.10
N GLY A 74 -6.16 -2.93 5.06
CA GLY A 74 -6.43 -2.30 6.35
C GLY A 74 -7.06 -3.29 7.34
N ASP A 75 -7.32 -2.77 8.53
CA ASP A 75 -7.92 -3.51 9.64
C ASP A 75 -9.39 -3.13 9.78
N LEU A 76 -10.19 -4.07 10.32
CA LEU A 76 -11.57 -3.77 10.68
C LEU A 76 -11.60 -2.67 11.76
N PRO A 77 -12.50 -1.67 11.65
CA PRO A 77 -12.70 -0.72 12.72
C PRO A 77 -12.97 -1.43 14.05
N VAL A 78 -12.39 -0.92 15.14
CA VAL A 78 -12.56 -1.50 16.47
C VAL A 78 -14.05 -1.63 16.81
N GLY A 79 -14.49 -2.86 17.11
CA GLY A 79 -15.88 -3.15 17.47
C GLY A 79 -16.79 -3.51 16.29
N GLN A 80 -16.31 -3.52 15.04
CA GLN A 80 -17.06 -4.06 13.91
C GLN A 80 -16.66 -5.50 13.61
N THR A 81 -17.64 -6.39 13.55
CA THR A 81 -17.47 -7.80 13.13
C THR A 81 -17.85 -8.02 11.68
N GLU A 82 -18.57 -7.07 11.07
CA GLU A 82 -19.06 -7.16 9.71
C GLU A 82 -18.74 -5.89 8.92
N LEU A 83 -18.45 -6.06 7.64
CA LEU A 83 -18.26 -4.98 6.70
C LEU A 83 -19.62 -4.48 6.20
N PRO A 84 -19.81 -3.16 6.05
CA PRO A 84 -20.99 -2.62 5.36
C PRO A 84 -21.21 -3.26 3.99
N GLU A 85 -22.47 -3.40 3.56
CA GLU A 85 -22.78 -3.92 2.23
C GLU A 85 -22.11 -3.07 1.13
N GLY A 86 -21.53 -3.72 0.12
CA GLY A 86 -20.79 -3.04 -0.94
C GLY A 86 -19.37 -2.58 -0.56
N SER A 87 -18.87 -2.92 0.63
CA SER A 87 -17.48 -2.65 1.02
C SER A 87 -16.47 -3.41 0.19
N LEU A 88 -15.33 -2.77 -0.06
CA LEU A 88 -14.16 -3.46 -0.58
C LEU A 88 -13.59 -4.39 0.50
N ARG A 89 -13.43 -5.67 0.17
CA ARG A 89 -13.00 -6.73 1.11
C ARG A 89 -11.52 -7.03 1.03
N GLN A 90 -10.94 -6.85 -0.15
CA GLN A 90 -9.57 -7.24 -0.44
C GLN A 90 -8.84 -6.10 -1.15
N ALA A 91 -7.53 -5.98 -0.89
CA ALA A 91 -6.70 -4.92 -1.45
C ALA A 91 -6.64 -4.95 -2.99
N ASP A 92 -6.81 -6.12 -3.58
CA ASP A 92 -6.79 -6.34 -5.02
C ASP A 92 -8.01 -5.68 -5.72
N GLN A 93 -9.17 -5.62 -5.06
CA GLN A 93 -10.34 -4.87 -5.54
C GLN A 93 -10.10 -3.35 -5.54
N LEU A 94 -9.34 -2.85 -4.56
CA LEU A 94 -8.92 -1.45 -4.54
C LEU A 94 -7.87 -1.17 -5.62
N VAL A 95 -6.97 -2.12 -5.92
CA VAL A 95 -6.05 -2.01 -7.05
C VAL A 95 -6.82 -1.90 -8.38
N GLU A 96 -7.81 -2.76 -8.59
CA GLU A 96 -8.65 -2.71 -9.80
C GLU A 96 -9.39 -1.37 -9.94
N LEU A 97 -9.93 -0.83 -8.84
CA LEU A 97 -10.55 0.49 -8.84
C LEU A 97 -9.55 1.60 -9.20
N LEU A 98 -8.38 1.61 -8.55
CA LEU A 98 -7.31 2.57 -8.84
C LEU A 98 -6.86 2.47 -10.30
N ALA A 99 -6.69 1.26 -10.83
CA ALA A 99 -6.28 1.03 -12.22
C ALA A 99 -7.34 1.52 -13.22
N GLY A 100 -8.63 1.37 -12.90
CA GLY A 100 -9.72 1.89 -13.73
C GLY A 100 -9.88 3.41 -13.72
N MET A 101 -9.39 4.08 -12.66
CA MET A 101 -9.43 5.55 -12.49
C MET A 101 -8.06 6.21 -12.72
N ARG A 102 -7.09 5.44 -13.21
CA ARG A 102 -5.67 5.79 -13.28
C ARG A 102 -5.38 6.88 -14.31
N ASP A 103 -4.61 7.89 -13.92
CA ASP A 103 -3.86 8.72 -14.86
C ASP A 103 -2.66 7.93 -15.42
N SER A 104 -2.29 8.14 -16.68
CA SER A 104 -1.19 7.41 -17.34
C SER A 104 0.16 7.49 -16.60
N HIS A 105 0.38 8.52 -15.79
CA HIS A 105 1.60 8.72 -15.02
C HIS A 105 1.50 8.27 -13.55
N ALA A 106 0.33 7.81 -13.10
CA ALA A 106 0.10 7.35 -11.73
C ALA A 106 0.70 5.96 -11.48
N LYS A 107 1.16 5.72 -10.25
CA LYS A 107 1.67 4.43 -9.79
C LYS A 107 0.81 3.81 -8.70
N ILE A 108 0.62 2.49 -8.78
CA ILE A 108 -0.10 1.71 -7.78
C ILE A 108 0.88 0.76 -7.09
N ALA A 109 1.17 1.02 -5.83
CA ALA A 109 1.94 0.16 -4.97
C ALA A 109 1.03 -0.82 -4.19
N VAL A 110 1.57 -1.96 -3.78
CA VAL A 110 0.88 -2.93 -2.90
C VAL A 110 1.78 -3.49 -1.81
N ALA A 111 1.21 -3.97 -0.71
CA ALA A 111 1.99 -4.65 0.33
C ALA A 111 2.40 -6.08 -0.07
N ALA A 112 3.58 -6.52 0.37
CA ALA A 112 4.09 -7.89 0.27
C ALA A 112 4.55 -8.38 1.65
N PHE A 113 4.51 -9.68 1.93
CA PHE A 113 4.77 -10.21 3.28
C PHE A 113 5.83 -11.32 3.25
N PRO A 114 7.13 -10.98 3.42
CA PRO A 114 8.20 -11.97 3.34
C PRO A 114 8.00 -13.18 4.27
N ASN A 115 7.55 -12.90 5.49
CA ASN A 115 7.30 -13.89 6.55
C ASN A 115 5.85 -14.43 6.56
N GLY A 116 5.09 -14.20 5.49
CA GLY A 116 3.67 -14.53 5.42
C GLY A 116 2.78 -13.47 6.06
N HIS A 117 1.56 -13.34 5.56
CA HIS A 117 0.54 -12.52 6.21
C HIS A 117 -0.05 -13.30 7.41
N PRO A 118 -0.35 -12.67 8.56
CA PRO A 118 -0.88 -13.39 9.73
C PRO A 118 -2.17 -14.19 9.49
N GLU A 119 -2.96 -13.75 8.51
CA GLU A 119 -4.19 -14.45 8.09
C GLU A 119 -3.99 -15.41 6.92
N SER A 120 -2.80 -15.45 6.33
CA SER A 120 -2.48 -16.46 5.33
C SER A 120 -2.09 -17.75 6.05
N GLY A 121 -2.77 -18.84 5.71
CA GLY A 121 -2.41 -20.17 6.20
C GLY A 121 -1.03 -20.62 5.69
N GLU A 122 -0.67 -21.86 6.01
CA GLU A 122 0.63 -22.47 5.64
C GLU A 122 0.91 -22.51 4.12
N GLY A 123 -0.12 -22.35 3.27
CA GLY A 123 -0.04 -22.43 1.80
C GLY A 123 0.63 -21.26 1.08
N ARG A 124 1.07 -20.22 1.79
CA ARG A 124 1.61 -18.96 1.22
C ARG A 124 0.62 -18.25 0.29
N GLU A 125 -0.66 -18.24 0.69
CA GLU A 125 -1.74 -17.52 0.01
C GLU A 125 -1.45 -16.01 -0.14
N ASP A 126 -0.55 -15.46 0.69
CA ASP A 126 -0.05 -14.08 0.56
C ASP A 126 0.63 -13.81 -0.80
N ILE A 127 1.23 -14.84 -1.40
CA ILE A 127 1.87 -14.74 -2.73
C ILE A 127 0.82 -14.79 -3.83
N ASP A 128 -0.20 -15.63 -3.70
CA ASP A 128 -1.30 -15.68 -4.67
C ASP A 128 -2.10 -14.37 -4.64
N ALA A 129 -2.30 -13.80 -3.45
CA ALA A 129 -2.85 -12.46 -3.30
C ALA A 129 -1.96 -11.39 -3.93
N LEU A 130 -0.63 -11.52 -3.84
CA LEU A 130 0.31 -10.62 -4.53
C LEU A 130 0.20 -10.72 -6.05
N LEU A 131 0.08 -11.93 -6.58
CA LEU A 131 -0.14 -12.16 -8.01
C LEU A 131 -1.47 -11.56 -8.48
N SER A 132 -2.57 -11.78 -7.75
CA SER A 132 -3.87 -11.15 -8.06
C SER A 132 -3.77 -9.62 -8.12
N LYS A 133 -3.05 -9.01 -7.17
CA LYS A 133 -2.81 -7.56 -7.17
C LYS A 133 -2.00 -7.11 -8.38
N GLN A 134 -0.98 -7.85 -8.79
CA GLN A 134 -0.25 -7.58 -10.02
C GLN A 134 -1.17 -7.62 -11.24
N ASP A 135 -1.95 -8.69 -11.39
CA ASP A 135 -2.83 -8.90 -12.54
C ASP A 135 -3.89 -7.81 -12.67
N LYS A 136 -4.31 -7.24 -11.54
CA LYS A 136 -5.25 -6.10 -11.48
C LYS A 136 -4.59 -4.73 -11.71
N GLY A 137 -3.28 -4.68 -11.91
CA GLY A 137 -2.58 -3.48 -12.36
C GLY A 137 -1.67 -2.81 -11.33
N ALA A 138 -1.23 -3.51 -10.28
CA ALA A 138 -0.17 -3.00 -9.41
C ALA A 138 1.15 -2.82 -10.20
N ASP A 139 1.84 -1.71 -9.97
CA ASP A 139 3.12 -1.39 -10.60
C ASP A 139 4.32 -1.96 -9.83
N PHE A 140 4.24 -1.99 -8.50
CA PHE A 140 5.30 -2.50 -7.62
C PHE A 140 4.75 -2.90 -6.25
N ALA A 141 5.54 -3.67 -5.50
CA ALA A 141 5.22 -4.04 -4.13
C ALA A 141 6.25 -3.48 -3.15
N ILE A 142 5.80 -3.20 -1.93
CA ILE A 142 6.65 -2.84 -0.79
C ILE A 142 6.48 -3.94 0.26
N SER A 143 7.59 -4.55 0.67
CA SER A 143 7.54 -5.61 1.67
C SER A 143 7.25 -5.07 3.07
N GLN A 144 6.54 -5.85 3.86
CA GLN A 144 6.55 -5.73 5.32
C GLN A 144 8.00 -5.91 5.82
N LEU A 145 8.24 -5.38 7.01
CA LEU A 145 9.51 -5.46 7.70
C LEU A 145 9.98 -6.91 7.87
N PHE A 146 11.28 -7.11 7.75
CA PHE A 146 12.00 -8.35 8.02
C PHE A 146 13.36 -8.00 8.63
N PHE A 147 13.93 -8.94 9.40
CA PHE A 147 15.23 -8.75 10.06
C PHE A 147 16.34 -9.54 9.40
N GLU A 148 16.02 -10.73 8.88
CA GLU A 148 16.97 -11.58 8.19
C GLU A 148 16.83 -11.43 6.68
N THR A 149 17.94 -11.10 5.99
CA THR A 149 17.93 -10.98 4.52
C THR A 149 17.48 -12.27 3.84
N GLY A 150 17.75 -13.43 4.45
CA GLY A 150 17.32 -14.72 3.94
C GLY A 150 15.80 -14.87 3.81
N ASP A 151 15.01 -14.24 4.69
CA ASP A 151 13.55 -14.26 4.61
C ASP A 151 13.05 -13.57 3.34
N PHE A 152 13.59 -12.38 3.06
CA PHE A 152 13.24 -11.62 1.87
C PHE A 152 13.67 -12.34 0.58
N LEU A 153 14.87 -12.93 0.55
CA LEU A 153 15.36 -13.64 -0.63
C LEU A 153 14.53 -14.89 -0.94
N ARG A 154 14.19 -15.70 0.08
CA ARG A 154 13.31 -16.87 -0.10
C ARG A 154 11.92 -16.47 -0.57
N PHE A 155 11.37 -15.40 0.00
CA PHE A 155 10.10 -14.84 -0.44
C PHE A 155 10.15 -14.39 -1.90
N LEU A 156 11.20 -13.67 -2.28
CA LEU A 156 11.38 -13.19 -3.65
C LEU A 156 11.45 -14.36 -4.63
N GLU A 157 12.25 -15.38 -4.34
CA GLU A 157 12.34 -16.60 -5.16
C GLU A 157 10.98 -17.27 -5.35
N MET A 158 10.24 -17.46 -4.26
CA MET A 158 8.90 -18.06 -4.27
C MET A 158 7.89 -17.21 -5.06
N ALA A 159 7.91 -15.88 -4.89
CA ALA A 159 7.04 -14.98 -5.62
C ALA A 159 7.33 -15.03 -7.13
N ARG A 160 8.62 -15.07 -7.51
CA ARG A 160 9.04 -15.19 -8.90
C ARG A 160 8.65 -16.53 -9.50
N SER A 161 8.80 -17.65 -8.76
CA SER A 161 8.37 -18.97 -9.24
C SER A 161 6.86 -19.08 -9.43
N ARG A 162 6.06 -18.23 -8.77
CA ARG A 162 4.61 -18.12 -8.95
C ARG A 162 4.18 -17.07 -9.99
N GLY A 163 5.11 -16.44 -10.69
CA GLY A 163 4.81 -15.51 -11.79
C GLY A 163 4.64 -14.05 -11.40
N VAL A 164 4.95 -13.67 -10.15
CA VAL A 164 5.06 -12.24 -9.80
C VAL A 164 6.28 -11.67 -10.52
N THR A 165 6.10 -10.63 -11.34
CA THR A 165 7.14 -9.96 -12.13
C THR A 165 7.35 -8.51 -11.72
N ILE A 166 6.40 -7.88 -11.03
CA ILE A 166 6.54 -6.49 -10.57
C ILE A 166 7.72 -6.35 -9.60
N PRO A 167 8.39 -5.17 -9.57
CA PRO A 167 9.43 -4.88 -8.59
C PRO A 167 8.91 -5.06 -7.16
N ILE A 168 9.74 -5.62 -6.29
CA ILE A 168 9.44 -5.79 -4.86
C ILE A 168 10.52 -5.03 -4.07
N VAL A 169 10.14 -3.93 -3.45
CA VAL A 169 11.01 -3.06 -2.66
C VAL A 169 11.08 -3.57 -1.22
N PRO A 170 12.27 -3.84 -0.66
CA PRO A 170 12.39 -4.29 0.72
C PRO A 170 12.08 -3.17 1.71
N GLY A 171 11.12 -3.39 2.60
CA GLY A 171 10.81 -2.50 3.72
C GLY A 171 11.77 -2.73 4.89
N ILE A 172 12.59 -1.73 5.22
CA ILE A 172 13.58 -1.80 6.30
C ILE A 172 13.23 -0.78 7.39
N MET A 173 13.21 -1.24 8.65
CA MET A 173 13.08 -0.38 9.82
C MET A 173 14.39 -0.40 10.62
N PRO A 174 15.12 0.72 10.67
CA PRO A 174 16.31 0.82 11.51
C PRO A 174 15.98 0.57 12.99
N ILE A 175 16.76 -0.27 13.66
CA ILE A 175 16.61 -0.52 15.10
C ILE A 175 17.19 0.69 15.85
N ILE A 176 16.29 1.52 16.38
CA ILE A 176 16.64 2.71 17.15
C ILE A 176 16.46 2.53 18.67
N SER A 177 15.82 1.44 19.11
CA SER A 177 15.77 1.05 20.52
C SER A 177 15.37 -0.43 20.70
N PRO A 178 15.76 -1.08 21.82
CA PRO A 178 15.38 -2.47 22.10
C PRO A 178 13.88 -2.72 22.25
N ARG A 179 13.07 -1.69 22.56
CA ARG A 179 11.60 -1.84 22.68
C ARG A 179 10.88 -1.99 21.34
N ARG A 180 11.57 -1.79 20.22
CA ARG A 180 11.02 -1.87 18.86
C ARG A 180 11.45 -3.15 18.14
N LEU A 181 12.06 -4.08 18.86
CA LEU A 181 12.31 -5.46 18.45
C LEU A 181 11.10 -6.34 18.80
#